data_AF-A0A1Y2NSV3-F1
#
_entry.id   AF-A0A1Y2NSV3-F1
#
_cell.length_a   1.000
_cell.length_b   1.000
_cell.length_c   1.000
_cell.angle_alpha   90.00
_cell.angle_beta   90.00
_cell.angle_gamma   90.00
#
_symmetry.space_group_name_H-M   'P 1'
#
loop_
_entity.id
_entity.type
_entity.pdbx_description
1 polymer ?
#
loop_
_entity_poly.entity_id
_entity_poly.type
_entity_poly.pdbx_seq_one_letter_code
_entity_poly.pdbx_strand_id
1 'polypeptide(L)'
;MTTTTTYGTWCNRVAPYSTSPDADVIDYINGGDDDWRQLIQDTGALEQMQREYRDAINEALPPSVSLCGDEFIGPAYPADDEFDGYPTDEDGYLDFKAMVEDIDLGPIVDRNDPLTLESVGRYEMKSSAKDPAKAASKAMSRLGVKPMIYLKDPGTGRPRAYFRAGDVREALAARPGKGVGGGRPPKDTPTV
;
A
#
# COMPACT_ATOMS: atom_id res chain seq x y z
N MET A 1 8.32 29.33 -19.76
CA MET A 1 7.48 28.28 -20.36
C MET A 1 8.41 27.15 -20.69
N THR A 2 8.34 26.05 -19.96
CA THR A 2 9.20 24.88 -20.20
C THR A 2 8.53 24.07 -21.30
N THR A 3 9.22 23.84 -22.41
CA THR A 3 8.75 22.92 -23.44
C THR A 3 8.94 21.52 -22.92
N THR A 4 7.86 20.75 -22.80
CA THR A 4 7.92 19.35 -22.41
C THR A 4 7.98 18.44 -23.64
N THR A 5 8.47 17.22 -23.45
CA THR A 5 8.45 16.16 -24.46
C THR A 5 8.14 14.82 -23.80
N THR A 6 7.70 13.86 -24.61
CA THR A 6 7.61 12.45 -24.22
C THR A 6 8.99 11.80 -24.33
N TYR A 7 9.40 11.08 -23.29
CA TYR A 7 10.61 10.26 -23.29
C TYR A 7 10.30 8.78 -23.64
N GLY A 8 9.01 8.45 -23.78
CA GLY A 8 8.52 7.12 -24.14
C GLY A 8 7.37 6.67 -23.24
N THR A 9 6.87 5.47 -23.49
CA THR A 9 5.78 4.85 -22.75
C THR A 9 6.29 3.78 -21.79
N TRP A 10 5.49 3.42 -20.80
CA TRP A 10 5.74 2.30 -19.88
C TRP A 10 6.12 1.01 -20.61
N CYS A 11 5.32 0.65 -21.62
CA CYS A 11 5.53 -0.55 -22.44
C CYS A 11 6.92 -0.53 -23.12
N ASN A 12 7.31 0.61 -23.71
CA ASN A 12 8.54 0.69 -24.48
C ASN A 12 9.79 0.89 -23.60
N ARG A 13 9.64 1.40 -22.37
CA ARG A 13 10.77 1.79 -21.51
C ARG A 13 10.98 0.88 -20.31
N VAL A 14 9.95 0.23 -19.79
CA VAL A 14 10.02 -0.53 -18.54
C VAL A 14 9.61 -1.99 -18.75
N ALA A 15 8.38 -2.22 -19.22
CA ALA A 15 7.77 -3.54 -19.25
C ALA A 15 7.15 -3.83 -20.63
N PRO A 16 7.89 -4.48 -21.56
CA PRO A 16 7.45 -4.74 -22.94
C PRO A 16 6.16 -5.54 -23.10
N TYR A 17 5.75 -6.26 -22.05
CA TYR A 17 4.54 -7.08 -22.04
C TYR A 17 3.40 -6.46 -21.24
N SER A 18 3.60 -5.25 -20.71
CA SER A 18 2.61 -4.52 -19.94
C SER A 18 2.21 -3.25 -20.67
N THR A 19 0.91 -2.95 -20.63
CA THR A 19 0.36 -1.75 -21.30
C THR A 19 0.43 -0.52 -20.40
N SER A 20 0.58 -0.68 -19.09
CA SER A 20 0.61 0.41 -18.11
C SER A 20 1.05 -0.11 -16.74
N PRO A 21 1.54 0.75 -15.84
CA PRO A 21 1.81 0.32 -14.47
C PRO A 21 0.54 -0.18 -13.74
N ASP A 22 -0.65 0.30 -14.12
CA ASP A 22 -1.91 -0.20 -13.57
C ASP A 22 -2.19 -1.65 -13.98
N ALA A 23 -1.76 -2.05 -15.18
CA ALA A 23 -1.85 -3.44 -15.65
C ALA A 23 -0.90 -4.35 -14.85
N ASP A 24 0.28 -3.88 -14.46
CA ASP A 24 1.19 -4.66 -13.60
C ASP A 24 0.56 -4.97 -12.24
N VAL A 25 -0.15 -4.01 -11.64
CA VAL A 25 -0.89 -4.23 -10.40
C VAL A 25 -2.01 -5.26 -10.61
N ILE A 26 -2.74 -5.18 -11.71
CA ILE A 26 -3.81 -6.15 -12.04
C ILE A 26 -3.21 -7.54 -12.25
N ASP A 27 -2.10 -7.66 -12.96
CA ASP A 27 -1.42 -8.92 -13.20
C ASP A 27 -0.90 -9.55 -11.91
N TYR A 28 -0.37 -8.73 -10.99
CA TYR A 28 0.00 -9.17 -9.65
C TYR A 28 -1.21 -9.73 -8.88
N ILE A 29 -2.32 -8.99 -8.88
CA ILE A 29 -3.57 -9.39 -8.18
C ILE A 29 -4.19 -10.64 -8.82
N ASN A 30 -4.03 -10.83 -10.13
CA ASN A 30 -4.52 -12.02 -10.83
C ASN A 30 -3.86 -13.32 -10.37
N GLY A 31 -2.77 -13.27 -9.61
CA GLY A 31 -2.19 -14.42 -8.93
C GLY A 31 -2.96 -14.92 -7.70
N GLY A 32 -3.90 -14.14 -7.17
CA GLY A 32 -4.74 -14.51 -6.01
C GLY A 32 -6.05 -15.21 -6.39
N ASP A 33 -6.81 -15.65 -5.38
CA ASP A 33 -8.10 -16.31 -5.59
C ASP A 33 -9.24 -15.35 -5.96
N ASP A 34 -10.28 -15.86 -6.63
CA ASP A 34 -11.40 -15.07 -7.16
C ASP A 34 -12.14 -14.27 -6.09
N ASP A 35 -12.34 -14.84 -4.90
CA ASP A 35 -13.05 -14.19 -3.80
C ASP A 35 -12.24 -12.99 -3.27
N TRP A 36 -10.92 -13.16 -3.13
CA TRP A 36 -10.02 -12.08 -2.74
C TRP A 36 -9.94 -10.98 -3.80
N ARG A 37 -9.84 -11.35 -5.09
CA ARG A 37 -9.82 -10.38 -6.20
C ARG A 37 -11.11 -9.56 -6.26
N GLN A 38 -12.26 -10.21 -6.10
CA GLN A 38 -13.54 -9.51 -6.04
C GLN A 38 -13.61 -8.59 -4.83
N LEU A 39 -13.11 -9.04 -3.67
CA LEU A 39 -13.09 -8.22 -2.46
C LEU A 39 -12.20 -6.97 -2.64
N ILE A 40 -11.04 -7.08 -3.28
CA ILE A 40 -10.18 -5.94 -3.59
C ILE A 40 -10.93 -4.90 -4.44
N GLN A 41 -11.66 -5.35 -5.47
CA GLN A 41 -12.45 -4.46 -6.33
C GLN A 41 -13.61 -3.82 -5.56
N ASP A 42 -14.40 -4.62 -4.83
CA ASP A 42 -15.58 -4.13 -4.11
C ASP A 42 -15.22 -3.13 -3.00
N THR A 43 -14.02 -3.24 -2.45
CA THR A 43 -13.55 -2.38 -1.37
C THR A 43 -12.87 -1.10 -1.86
N GLY A 44 -12.59 -0.98 -3.16
CA GLY A 44 -11.80 0.12 -3.72
C GLY A 44 -10.31 0.03 -3.40
N ALA A 45 -9.82 -1.15 -3.01
CA ALA A 45 -8.43 -1.37 -2.67
C ALA A 45 -7.53 -1.39 -3.91
N LEU A 46 -8.07 -1.81 -5.07
CA LEU A 46 -7.34 -1.82 -6.34
C LEU A 46 -6.85 -0.41 -6.72
N GLU A 47 -7.75 0.57 -6.68
CA GLU A 47 -7.44 1.97 -7.03
C GLU A 47 -6.41 2.57 -6.07
N GLN A 48 -6.44 2.12 -4.82
CA GLN A 48 -5.46 2.53 -3.83
C GLN A 48 -4.07 1.93 -4.12
N MET A 49 -3.99 0.65 -4.47
CA MET A 49 -2.75 -0.03 -4.85
C MET A 49 -2.13 0.58 -6.11
N GLN A 50 -2.95 0.82 -7.14
CA GLN A 50 -2.53 1.48 -8.39
C GLN A 50 -1.98 2.88 -8.12
N ARG A 51 -2.67 3.67 -7.28
CA ARG A 51 -2.20 5.00 -6.92
C ARG A 51 -0.86 4.96 -6.18
N GLU A 52 -0.71 4.11 -5.18
CA GLU A 52 0.55 4.00 -4.42
C GLU A 52 1.71 3.50 -5.27
N TYR A 53 1.46 2.60 -6.23
CA TYR A 53 2.48 2.17 -7.18
C TYR A 53 2.92 3.31 -8.10
N ARG A 54 1.97 4.09 -8.62
CA ARG A 54 2.27 5.29 -9.41
C ARG A 54 3.01 6.36 -8.61
N ASP A 55 2.67 6.54 -7.34
CA ASP A 55 3.36 7.47 -6.44
C ASP A 55 4.82 7.01 -6.24
N ALA A 56 5.04 5.72 -5.98
CA ALA A 56 6.38 5.14 -5.85
C ALA A 56 7.21 5.29 -7.14
N ILE A 57 6.59 5.08 -8.32
CA ILE A 57 7.24 5.31 -9.61
C ILE A 57 7.67 6.76 -9.72
N ASN A 58 6.76 7.72 -9.48
CA ASN A 58 7.10 9.14 -9.58
C ASN A 58 8.16 9.60 -8.57
N GLU A 59 8.23 8.99 -7.39
CA GLU A 59 9.28 9.26 -6.40
C GLU A 59 10.67 8.77 -6.86
N ALA A 60 10.72 7.70 -7.66
CA ALA A 60 11.97 7.17 -8.22
C ALA A 60 12.49 7.96 -9.43
N LEU A 61 11.65 8.80 -10.05
CA LEU A 61 12.03 9.60 -11.22
C LEU A 61 12.80 10.88 -10.84
N PRO A 62 13.53 11.48 -11.80
CA PRO A 62 14.01 12.85 -11.65
C PRO A 62 12.86 13.82 -11.34
N PRO A 63 13.07 14.86 -10.50
CA PRO A 63 11.97 15.75 -10.07
C PRO A 63 11.24 16.48 -11.21
N SER A 64 11.88 16.62 -12.37
CA SER A 64 11.32 17.26 -13.56
C SER A 64 10.67 16.28 -14.54
N VAL A 65 10.71 14.98 -14.24
CA VAL A 65 10.10 13.92 -15.04
C VAL A 65 8.92 13.35 -14.26
N SER A 66 7.82 13.07 -14.95
CA SER A 66 6.62 12.52 -14.33
C SER A 66 5.97 11.48 -15.22
N LEU A 67 5.37 10.46 -14.61
CA LEU A 67 4.51 9.51 -15.30
C LEU A 67 3.10 10.09 -15.45
N CYS A 68 2.70 10.39 -16.68
CA CYS A 68 1.39 10.94 -17.06
C CYS A 68 0.63 9.90 -17.90
N GLY A 69 -0.38 9.26 -17.30
CA GLY A 69 -1.04 8.11 -17.94
C GLY A 69 -0.08 6.93 -18.00
N ASP A 70 0.40 6.60 -19.19
CA ASP A 70 1.41 5.58 -19.49
C ASP A 70 2.69 6.19 -20.10
N GLU A 71 2.79 7.51 -20.21
CA GLU A 71 3.94 8.21 -20.79
C GLU A 71 4.83 8.86 -19.75
N PHE A 72 6.15 8.82 -19.96
CA PHE A 72 7.11 9.61 -19.20
C PHE A 72 7.28 10.97 -19.86
N ILE A 73 6.92 12.04 -19.15
CA ILE A 73 6.97 13.41 -19.64
C ILE A 73 8.02 14.18 -18.86
N GLY A 74 8.90 14.89 -19.58
CA GLY A 74 9.99 15.67 -19.00
C GLY A 74 10.34 16.91 -19.84
N PRO A 75 11.38 17.67 -19.46
CA PRO A 75 11.84 18.83 -20.22
C PRO A 75 12.41 18.44 -21.59
N ALA A 76 12.09 19.17 -22.66
CA ALA A 76 12.67 18.90 -23.99
C ALA A 76 14.18 19.21 -24.07
N TYR A 77 14.66 20.09 -23.19
CA TYR A 77 16.04 20.55 -23.11
C TYR A 77 16.44 20.59 -21.62
N PRO A 78 16.80 19.43 -21.03
CA PRO A 78 17.26 19.39 -19.65
C PRO A 78 18.57 20.18 -19.48
N ALA A 79 18.81 20.71 -18.29
CA ALA A 79 20.10 21.28 -17.94
C ALA A 79 21.17 20.17 -17.82
N ASP A 80 22.44 20.53 -18.02
CA ASP A 80 23.56 19.56 -18.08
C ASP A 80 23.69 18.70 -16.81
N ASP A 81 23.28 19.21 -15.65
CA ASP A 81 23.34 18.55 -14.33
C ASP A 81 21.97 18.03 -13.84
N GLU A 82 20.89 18.20 -14.63
CA GLU A 82 19.52 17.98 -14.16
C GLU A 82 19.23 16.51 -13.80
N PHE A 83 19.95 15.59 -14.45
CA PHE A 83 19.80 14.15 -14.25
C PHE A 83 21.03 13.50 -13.60
N ASP A 84 21.94 14.30 -13.04
CA ASP A 84 23.10 13.77 -12.35
C ASP A 84 22.70 12.85 -11.18
N GLY A 85 23.27 11.64 -11.17
CA GLY A 85 22.99 10.63 -10.16
C GLY A 85 21.81 9.70 -10.49
N TYR A 86 21.12 9.91 -11.61
CA TYR A 86 20.09 8.98 -12.09
C TYR A 86 20.68 7.94 -13.06
N PRO A 87 20.14 6.71 -13.10
CA PRO A 87 20.56 5.69 -14.05
C PRO A 87 20.43 6.13 -15.51
N THR A 88 21.42 5.81 -16.33
CA THR A 88 21.40 6.03 -17.79
C THR A 88 21.71 4.75 -18.55
N ASP A 89 21.17 4.65 -19.76
CA ASP A 89 21.45 3.55 -20.69
C ASP A 89 22.81 3.72 -21.41
N GLU A 90 23.12 2.79 -22.32
CA GLU A 90 24.38 2.77 -23.08
C GLU A 90 24.55 4.00 -24.00
N ASP A 91 23.46 4.67 -24.36
CA ASP A 91 23.43 5.87 -25.20
C ASP A 91 23.42 7.17 -24.37
N GLY A 92 23.42 7.06 -23.03
CA GLY A 92 23.42 8.19 -22.11
C GLY A 92 22.05 8.81 -21.86
N TYR A 93 20.95 8.14 -22.27
CA TYR A 93 19.59 8.56 -21.94
C TYR A 93 19.16 7.97 -20.61
N LEU A 94 18.11 8.54 -19.98
CA LEU A 94 17.57 8.02 -18.73
C LEU A 94 17.11 6.57 -18.87
N ASP A 95 17.62 5.69 -18.00
CA ASP A 95 17.18 4.31 -17.89
C ASP A 95 16.02 4.21 -16.88
N PHE A 96 14.81 4.44 -17.39
CA PHE A 96 13.58 4.32 -16.60
C PHE A 96 13.37 2.95 -15.99
N LYS A 97 13.84 1.89 -16.66
CA LYS A 97 13.69 0.53 -16.15
C LYS A 97 14.53 0.36 -14.89
N ALA A 98 15.79 0.79 -14.93
CA ALA A 98 16.68 0.76 -13.78
C ALA A 98 16.17 1.63 -12.62
N MET A 99 15.54 2.79 -12.91
CA MET A 99 14.96 3.65 -11.87
C MET A 99 13.85 2.97 -11.07
N VAL A 100 13.00 2.18 -11.74
CA VAL A 100 11.81 1.59 -11.11
C VAL A 100 11.99 0.12 -10.72
N GLU A 101 13.13 -0.49 -11.04
CA GLU A 101 13.40 -1.92 -10.81
C GLU A 101 13.28 -2.32 -9.33
N ASP A 102 13.65 -1.43 -8.42
CA ASP A 102 13.60 -1.68 -6.97
C ASP A 102 12.20 -1.50 -6.35
N ILE A 103 11.20 -1.08 -7.13
CA ILE A 103 9.84 -0.88 -6.63
C ILE A 103 9.13 -2.22 -6.50
N ASP A 104 8.99 -2.69 -5.27
CA ASP A 104 8.28 -3.93 -4.95
C ASP A 104 6.77 -3.71 -4.79
N LEU A 105 5.97 -4.36 -5.64
CA LEU A 105 4.51 -4.36 -5.57
C LEU A 105 3.96 -5.11 -4.35
N GLY A 106 4.67 -6.13 -3.85
CA GLY A 106 4.21 -6.99 -2.76
C GLY A 106 3.86 -6.19 -1.51
N PRO A 107 4.78 -5.37 -0.96
CA PRO A 107 4.50 -4.51 0.18
C PRO A 107 3.36 -3.51 -0.03
N ILE A 108 3.14 -3.02 -1.26
CA ILE A 108 2.04 -2.10 -1.59
C ILE A 108 0.70 -2.84 -1.51
N VAL A 109 0.62 -4.03 -2.10
CA VAL A 109 -0.57 -4.89 -2.05
C VAL A 109 -0.84 -5.33 -0.61
N ASP A 110 0.17 -5.81 0.10
CA ASP A 110 0.05 -6.26 1.50
C ASP A 110 -0.43 -5.16 2.44
N ARG A 111 -0.05 -3.90 2.18
CA ARG A 111 -0.51 -2.74 2.95
C ARG A 111 -1.96 -2.42 2.65
N ASN A 112 -2.40 -2.62 1.42
CA ASN A 112 -3.74 -2.26 0.96
C ASN A 112 -4.76 -3.39 1.03
N ASP A 113 -4.33 -4.59 1.46
CA ASP A 113 -5.19 -5.75 1.64
C ASP A 113 -6.39 -5.45 2.57
N PRO A 114 -7.63 -5.70 2.12
CA PRO A 114 -8.83 -5.46 2.92
C PRO A 114 -9.04 -6.55 3.99
N LEU A 115 -8.89 -6.16 5.26
CA LEU A 115 -9.08 -7.04 6.41
C LEU A 115 -10.45 -6.89 7.06
N THR A 116 -11.07 -8.03 7.37
CA THR A 116 -12.22 -8.07 8.28
C THR A 116 -11.78 -7.98 9.74
N LEU A 117 -12.68 -7.61 10.64
CA LEU A 117 -12.41 -7.69 12.09
C LEU A 117 -11.97 -9.08 12.55
N GLU A 118 -12.51 -10.13 11.92
CA GLU A 118 -12.13 -11.51 12.24
C GLU A 118 -10.67 -11.76 11.84
N SER A 119 -10.26 -11.35 10.63
CA SER A 119 -8.88 -11.45 10.15
C SER A 119 -7.93 -10.64 11.03
N VAL A 120 -8.30 -9.40 11.38
CA VAL A 120 -7.52 -8.57 12.32
C VAL A 120 -7.37 -9.26 13.68
N GLY A 121 -8.45 -9.82 14.22
CA GLY A 121 -8.43 -10.49 15.51
C GLY A 121 -7.54 -11.73 15.51
N ARG A 122 -7.67 -12.57 14.48
CA ARG A 122 -6.97 -13.86 14.39
C ARG A 122 -5.51 -13.72 13.97
N TYR A 123 -5.22 -12.94 12.93
CA TYR A 123 -3.91 -12.94 12.29
C TYR A 123 -3.04 -11.77 12.73
N GLU A 124 -3.57 -10.55 12.72
CA GLU A 124 -2.81 -9.34 13.08
C GLU A 124 -2.60 -9.23 14.60
N MET A 125 -3.66 -9.45 15.37
CA MET A 125 -3.60 -9.40 16.83
C MET A 125 -3.20 -10.73 17.48
N LYS A 126 -3.25 -11.85 16.74
CA LYS A 126 -3.04 -13.20 17.27
C LYS A 126 -3.87 -13.48 18.54
N SER A 127 -5.11 -13.00 18.55
CA SER A 127 -5.99 -13.09 19.72
C SER A 127 -6.42 -14.54 19.95
N SER A 128 -6.20 -15.03 21.17
CA SER A 128 -6.71 -16.32 21.65
C SER A 128 -8.12 -16.25 22.24
N ALA A 129 -8.79 -15.09 22.14
CA ALA A 129 -10.15 -14.93 22.62
C ALA A 129 -11.12 -15.83 21.87
N LYS A 130 -12.19 -16.27 22.55
CA LYS A 130 -13.28 -17.04 21.94
C LYS A 130 -13.93 -16.30 20.76
N ASP A 131 -13.94 -14.98 20.80
CA ASP A 131 -14.45 -14.09 19.75
C ASP A 131 -13.35 -13.08 19.35
N PRO A 132 -12.51 -13.44 18.37
CA PRO A 132 -11.42 -12.58 17.89
C PRO A 132 -11.94 -11.28 17.26
N ALA A 133 -13.01 -11.32 16.48
CA ALA A 133 -13.62 -10.12 15.89
C ALA A 133 -14.05 -9.08 16.93
N LYS A 134 -14.64 -9.50 18.05
CA LYS A 134 -15.01 -8.57 19.14
C LYS A 134 -13.79 -7.95 19.82
N ALA A 135 -12.72 -8.72 20.00
CA ALA A 135 -11.46 -8.20 20.53
C ALA A 135 -10.83 -7.18 19.56
N ALA A 136 -10.86 -7.47 18.27
CA ALA A 136 -10.40 -6.57 17.21
C ALA A 136 -11.23 -5.29 17.15
N SER A 137 -12.56 -5.38 17.21
CA SER A 137 -13.44 -4.20 17.20
C SER A 137 -13.10 -3.23 18.32
N LYS A 138 -12.96 -3.75 19.55
CA LYS A 138 -12.56 -2.94 20.72
C LYS A 138 -11.15 -2.35 20.55
N ALA A 139 -10.23 -3.11 19.96
CA ALA A 139 -8.88 -2.66 19.68
C ALA A 139 -8.87 -1.50 18.66
N MET A 140 -9.50 -1.67 17.51
CA MET A 140 -9.56 -0.67 16.44
C MET A 140 -10.22 0.62 16.94
N SER A 141 -11.34 0.50 17.66
CA SER A 141 -11.99 1.66 18.28
C SER A 141 -11.08 2.40 19.27
N ARG A 142 -10.36 1.67 20.14
CA ARG A 142 -9.43 2.28 21.11
C ARG A 142 -8.24 2.98 20.42
N LEU A 143 -7.80 2.45 19.29
CA LEU A 143 -6.67 2.99 18.53
C LEU A 143 -7.09 4.05 17.50
N GLY A 144 -8.40 4.32 17.36
CA GLY A 144 -8.92 5.28 16.40
C GLY A 144 -8.86 4.82 14.93
N VAL A 145 -8.60 3.53 14.67
CA VAL A 145 -8.58 2.99 13.31
C VAL A 145 -10.01 2.90 12.81
N LYS A 146 -10.30 3.63 11.72
CA LYS A 146 -11.61 3.62 11.09
C LYS A 146 -11.67 2.54 9.99
N PRO A 147 -12.83 1.90 9.78
CA PRO A 147 -13.04 1.09 8.60
C PRO A 147 -12.86 1.93 7.34
N MET A 148 -12.24 1.34 6.33
CA MET A 148 -12.15 1.90 4.99
C MET A 148 -13.53 1.93 4.34
N ILE A 149 -14.28 0.82 4.46
CA ILE A 149 -15.61 0.67 3.86
C ILE A 149 -16.46 -0.33 4.65
N TYR A 150 -17.77 -0.26 4.45
CA TYR A 150 -18.73 -1.28 4.88
C TYR A 150 -19.38 -1.92 3.65
N LEU A 151 -19.26 -3.23 3.51
CA LEU A 151 -19.95 -3.99 2.45
C LEU A 151 -20.96 -4.95 3.07
N LYS A 152 -21.94 -5.40 2.28
CA LYS A 152 -22.87 -6.43 2.74
C LYS A 152 -22.16 -7.78 2.77
N ASP A 153 -22.24 -8.46 3.90
CA ASP A 153 -21.76 -9.83 4.00
C ASP A 153 -22.66 -10.77 3.17
N PRO A 154 -22.09 -11.59 2.26
CA PRO A 154 -22.88 -12.49 1.41
C PRO A 154 -23.64 -13.56 2.21
N GLY A 155 -23.14 -13.98 3.38
CA GLY A 155 -23.80 -15.00 4.20
C GLY A 155 -24.98 -14.46 5.03
N THR A 156 -24.82 -13.30 5.66
CA THR A 156 -25.79 -12.75 6.62
C THR A 156 -26.57 -11.54 6.10
N GLY A 157 -26.16 -10.95 4.98
CA GLY A 157 -26.71 -9.70 4.43
C GLY A 157 -26.44 -8.45 5.26
N ARG A 158 -25.73 -8.59 6.40
CA ARG A 158 -25.45 -7.49 7.33
C ARG A 158 -24.22 -6.70 6.88
N PRO A 159 -24.14 -5.39 7.18
CA PRO A 159 -22.93 -4.63 6.95
C PRO A 159 -21.74 -5.23 7.71
N ARG A 160 -20.63 -5.44 7.00
CA ARG A 160 -19.33 -5.87 7.52
C ARG A 160 -18.30 -4.78 7.24
N ALA A 161 -17.56 -4.41 8.27
CA ALA A 161 -16.47 -3.44 8.18
C ALA A 161 -15.21 -4.09 7.61
N TYR A 162 -14.57 -3.38 6.68
CA TYR A 162 -13.26 -3.71 6.13
C TYR A 162 -12.26 -2.61 6.49
N PHE A 163 -11.05 -3.01 6.84
CA PHE A 163 -9.95 -2.15 7.27
C PHE A 163 -8.78 -2.36 6.33
N ARG A 164 -8.00 -1.30 6.10
CA ARG A 164 -6.73 -1.43 5.38
C ARG A 164 -5.70 -2.11 6.30
N ALA A 165 -5.02 -3.14 5.81
CA ALA A 165 -4.02 -3.88 6.57
C ALA A 165 -2.90 -2.99 7.13
N GLY A 166 -2.40 -2.03 6.33
CA GLY A 166 -1.40 -1.04 6.71
C GLY A 166 -1.81 -0.24 7.94
N ASP A 167 -2.96 0.41 7.89
CA ASP A 167 -3.50 1.23 8.98
C ASP A 167 -3.67 0.41 10.28
N VAL A 168 -4.10 -0.86 10.15
CA VAL A 168 -4.23 -1.78 11.28
C VAL A 168 -2.85 -2.08 11.88
N ARG A 169 -1.87 -2.47 11.06
CA ARG A 169 -0.52 -2.83 11.51
C ARG A 169 0.19 -1.65 12.15
N GLU A 170 0.11 -0.47 11.52
CA GLU A 170 0.67 0.77 12.05
C GLU A 170 0.08 1.11 13.42
N ALA A 171 -1.25 1.10 13.54
CA ALA A 171 -1.92 1.39 14.81
C ALA A 171 -1.60 0.35 15.90
N LEU A 172 -1.46 -0.92 15.52
CA LEU A 172 -1.06 -1.97 16.46
C LEU A 172 0.40 -1.83 16.90
N ALA A 173 1.30 -1.36 16.03
CA ALA A 173 2.68 -1.06 16.35
C ALA A 173 2.81 0.16 17.27
N ALA A 174 1.99 1.21 17.05
CA ALA A 174 1.96 2.43 17.84
C ALA A 174 1.29 2.28 19.24
N ARG A 175 0.90 1.06 19.63
CA ARG A 175 0.21 0.80 20.91
C ARG A 175 1.06 1.17 22.14
N PRO A 176 0.55 2.02 23.05
CA PRO A 176 1.18 2.25 24.34
C PRO A 176 1.27 0.94 25.15
N GLY A 177 2.46 0.60 25.64
CA GLY A 177 2.70 -0.57 26.51
C GLY A 177 3.35 -1.79 25.84
N LYS A 178 3.84 -1.70 24.60
CA LYS A 178 4.72 -2.73 24.00
C LYS A 178 6.21 -2.55 24.35
N GLY A 179 6.53 -1.59 25.22
CA GLY A 179 7.83 -1.39 25.86
C GLY A 179 7.63 -1.03 27.33
N VAL A 180 8.40 -1.71 28.20
CA VAL A 180 8.41 -1.62 29.67
C VAL A 180 7.18 -2.23 30.36
N GLY A 181 7.44 -3.27 31.17
CA GLY A 181 6.44 -4.12 31.80
C GLY A 181 5.39 -3.36 32.58
N GLY A 182 4.13 -3.52 32.17
CA GLY A 182 2.95 -3.20 32.97
C GLY A 182 2.79 -4.19 34.13
N GLY A 183 3.80 -4.27 35.00
CA GLY A 183 3.64 -4.83 36.32
C GLY A 183 2.61 -3.98 37.05
N ARG A 184 1.48 -4.59 37.40
CA ARG A 184 0.52 -4.01 38.33
C ARG A 184 1.30 -3.54 39.57
N PRO A 185 1.26 -2.26 39.96
CA PRO A 185 1.90 -1.85 41.21
C PRO A 185 1.29 -2.68 42.34
N PRO A 186 2.10 -3.20 43.28
CA PRO A 186 1.59 -3.97 44.40
C PRO A 186 0.57 -3.11 45.15
N LYS A 187 -0.57 -3.68 45.50
CA LYS A 187 -1.52 -3.00 46.39
C LYS A 187 -0.85 -2.91 47.75
N ASP A 188 -0.46 -1.71 48.16
CA ASP A 188 -0.07 -1.42 49.53
C ASP A 188 -1.21 -1.86 50.45
N THR A 189 -0.91 -2.88 51.26
CA THR A 189 -1.79 -3.33 52.32
C THR A 189 -1.47 -2.45 53.53
N PRO A 190 -2.41 -1.69 54.09
CA PRO A 190 -2.14 -0.88 55.27
C PRO A 190 -1.99 -1.81 56.47
N THR A 191 -0.79 -1.88 57.03
CA THR A 191 -0.55 -2.44 58.37
C THR A 191 -1.09 -1.48 59.42
N VAL A 192 -1.93 -2.04 60.30
CA VAL A 192 -2.36 -1.47 61.59
C VAL A 192 -1.19 -1.45 62.56
#